data_AF-A0A915N6Y2-F1
#
_entry.id   AF-A0A915N6Y2-F1
#
_cell.length_a   1.000
_cell.length_b   1.000
_cell.length_c   1.000
_cell.angle_alpha   90.00
_cell.angle_beta   90.00
_cell.angle_gamma   90.00
#
_symmetry.space_group_name_H-M   'P 1'
#
loop_
_entity.id
_entity.type
_entity.pdbx_description
1 polymer ?
#
loop_
_entity_poly.entity_id
_entity_poly.type
_entity_poly.pdbx_seq_one_letter_code
_entity_poly.pdbx_strand_id
1 'polypeptide(L)'
;MCRGTCRSSKQEVPTKEVDELYRKFIEDFNTMRRAIGKLVEVYDVFLKKAASGVGPHFALSNHLREYAANFAEKDEELATELNTSAQTIEDIGKHNKDFVVNARSQVIVQLKCWYSESRKQFKQEMSDIGKRKTQLETEMKRAGVASELTDYLRQMLVQMNILGEESTRTIREAGKVDSSSY
;
A
#
# COMPACT_ATOMS: atom_id res chain seq x y z
N MET A 1 -56.12 -15.87 -40.66
CA MET A 1 -55.54 -16.78 -39.67
C MET A 1 -54.03 -16.52 -39.59
N CYS A 2 -53.55 -15.78 -38.59
CA CYS A 2 -52.12 -15.58 -38.38
C CYS A 2 -51.65 -16.49 -37.24
N ARG A 3 -50.89 -17.54 -37.57
CA ARG A 3 -50.18 -18.37 -36.58
C ARG A 3 -48.82 -17.76 -36.31
N GLY A 4 -48.70 -17.01 -35.23
CA GLY A 4 -47.43 -16.67 -34.61
C GLY A 4 -47.31 -17.41 -33.28
N THR A 5 -46.58 -18.53 -33.25
CA THR A 5 -46.15 -19.13 -31.98
C THR A 5 -44.74 -18.66 -31.68
N CYS A 6 -44.67 -17.81 -30.65
CA CYS A 6 -43.46 -17.24 -30.09
C CYS A 6 -42.42 -18.33 -29.80
N ARG A 7 -41.22 -18.13 -30.35
CA ARG A 7 -40.01 -18.88 -30.03
C ARG A 7 -39.62 -18.49 -28.60
N SER A 8 -39.88 -19.34 -27.62
CA SER A 8 -39.31 -19.19 -26.28
C SER A 8 -37.80 -19.40 -26.39
N SER A 9 -37.06 -18.30 -26.49
CA SER A 9 -35.62 -18.31 -26.24
C SER A 9 -35.44 -18.69 -24.77
N LYS A 10 -34.95 -19.90 -24.51
CA LYS A 10 -34.42 -20.27 -23.19
C LYS A 10 -33.33 -19.24 -22.86
N GLN A 11 -33.68 -18.27 -22.02
CA GLN A 11 -32.72 -17.35 -21.41
C GLN A 11 -31.73 -18.23 -20.65
N GLU A 12 -30.52 -18.38 -21.18
CA GLU A 12 -29.44 -19.02 -20.45
C GLU A 12 -29.26 -18.29 -19.13
N VAL A 13 -29.26 -19.08 -18.06
CA VAL A 13 -29.44 -18.59 -16.70
C VAL A 13 -28.30 -17.61 -16.38
N PRO A 14 -28.61 -16.35 -16.02
CA PRO A 14 -27.64 -15.28 -15.73
C PRO A 14 -26.73 -15.53 -14.50
N THR A 15 -26.76 -16.73 -13.92
CA THR A 15 -25.93 -17.15 -12.78
C THR A 15 -24.46 -17.38 -13.15
N LYS A 16 -24.14 -17.86 -14.36
CA LYS A 16 -22.75 -18.10 -14.77
C LYS A 16 -21.92 -16.81 -14.84
N GLU A 17 -22.49 -15.74 -15.37
CA GLU A 17 -21.80 -14.43 -15.47
C GLU A 17 -21.53 -13.85 -14.08
N VAL A 18 -22.51 -13.92 -13.19
CA VAL A 18 -22.39 -13.53 -11.78
C VAL A 18 -21.29 -14.32 -11.07
N ASP A 19 -21.23 -15.64 -11.28
CA ASP A 19 -20.20 -16.51 -10.70
C ASP A 19 -18.80 -16.17 -11.20
N GLU A 20 -18.66 -15.85 -12.50
CA GLU A 20 -17.40 -15.43 -13.13
C GLU A 20 -16.93 -14.09 -12.53
N LEU A 21 -17.82 -13.11 -12.44
CA LEU A 21 -17.52 -11.78 -11.89
C LEU A 21 -17.13 -11.86 -10.41
N TYR A 22 -17.84 -12.66 -9.62
CA TYR A 22 -17.54 -12.86 -8.20
C TYR A 22 -16.18 -13.53 -8.01
N ARG A 23 -15.85 -14.55 -8.81
CA ARG A 23 -14.54 -15.21 -8.78
C ARG A 23 -13.42 -14.25 -9.12
N LYS A 24 -13.57 -13.50 -10.21
CA LYS A 24 -12.58 -12.50 -10.65
C LYS A 24 -12.33 -11.44 -9.59
N PHE A 25 -13.40 -10.93 -8.97
CA PHE A 25 -13.31 -9.96 -7.88
C PHE A 25 -12.49 -10.49 -6.69
N ILE A 26 -12.68 -11.75 -6.30
CA ILE A 26 -11.88 -12.39 -5.24
C ILE A 26 -10.40 -12.51 -5.62
N GLU A 27 -10.12 -12.89 -6.87
CA GLU A 27 -8.75 -13.04 -7.36
C GLU A 27 -8.01 -11.70 -7.40
N ASP A 28 -8.64 -10.65 -7.93
CA ASP A 28 -8.08 -9.30 -8.03
C ASP A 28 -7.79 -8.74 -6.62
N PHE A 29 -8.70 -8.95 -5.67
CA PHE A 29 -8.52 -8.50 -4.29
C PHE A 29 -7.35 -9.21 -3.62
N ASN A 30 -7.28 -10.55 -3.76
CA ASN A 30 -6.20 -11.33 -3.17
C ASN A 30 -4.83 -10.96 -3.77
N THR A 31 -4.81 -10.54 -5.03
CA THR A 31 -3.60 -10.07 -5.70
C THR A 31 -3.17 -8.70 -5.15
N MET A 32 -4.09 -7.74 -5.10
CA MET A 32 -3.86 -6.42 -4.51
C MET A 32 -3.40 -6.53 -3.05
N ARG A 33 -4.10 -7.32 -2.23
CA ARG A 33 -3.75 -7.55 -0.82
C ARG A 33 -2.33 -8.08 -0.65
N ARG A 34 -1.91 -9.03 -1.51
CA ARG A 34 -0.55 -9.58 -1.49
C ARG A 34 0.48 -8.52 -1.89
N ALA A 35 0.19 -7.70 -2.90
CA ALA A 35 1.08 -6.64 -3.35
C ALA A 35 1.32 -5.59 -2.25
N ILE A 36 0.24 -5.10 -1.60
CA ILE A 36 0.34 -4.13 -0.50
C ILE A 36 1.10 -4.74 0.69
N GLY A 37 0.83 -6.01 1.04
CA GLY A 37 1.56 -6.70 2.11
C GLY A 37 3.07 -6.72 1.87
N LYS A 38 3.49 -7.11 0.64
CA LYS A 38 4.91 -7.09 0.25
C LYS A 38 5.52 -5.69 0.29
N LEU A 39 4.77 -4.67 -0.14
CA LEU A 39 5.22 -3.28 -0.10
C LEU A 39 5.54 -2.85 1.34
N VAL A 40 4.63 -3.13 2.28
CA VAL A 40 4.83 -2.81 3.71
C VAL A 40 6.06 -3.51 4.26
N GLU A 41 6.29 -4.78 3.92
CA GLU A 41 7.47 -5.53 4.34
C GLU A 41 8.78 -4.92 3.79
N VAL A 42 8.82 -4.58 2.50
CA VAL A 42 10.00 -3.96 1.87
C VAL A 42 10.33 -2.61 2.52
N TYR A 43 9.32 -1.75 2.74
CA TYR A 43 9.52 -0.46 3.41
C TYR A 43 9.97 -0.64 4.87
N ASP A 44 9.46 -1.64 5.59
CA ASP A 44 9.87 -1.89 6.98
C ASP A 44 11.35 -2.33 7.06
N VAL A 45 11.80 -3.18 6.13
CA VAL A 45 13.22 -3.59 6.02
C VAL A 45 14.11 -2.40 5.64
N PHE A 46 13.71 -1.61 4.64
CA PHE A 46 14.45 -0.43 4.21
C PHE A 46 14.63 0.56 5.37
N LEU A 47 13.56 0.87 6.10
CA LEU A 47 13.62 1.80 7.23
C LEU A 47 14.41 1.26 8.42
N LYS A 48 14.38 -0.05 8.69
CA LYS A 48 15.27 -0.67 9.68
C LYS A 48 16.73 -0.49 9.31
N LYS A 49 17.08 -0.67 8.03
CA LYS A 49 18.45 -0.48 7.54
C LYS A 49 18.87 0.99 7.65
N ALA A 50 18.03 1.91 7.22
CA ALA A 50 18.27 3.35 7.38
C ALA A 50 18.45 3.73 8.88
N ALA A 51 17.59 3.23 9.75
CA ALA A 51 17.68 3.45 11.20
C ALA A 51 19.00 2.93 11.80
N SER A 52 19.47 1.76 11.34
CA SER A 52 20.74 1.18 11.81
C SER A 52 21.95 2.02 11.45
N GLY A 53 21.87 2.84 10.39
CA GLY A 53 22.92 3.76 9.97
C GLY A 53 23.00 5.03 10.83
N VAL A 54 21.94 5.40 11.57
CA VAL A 54 21.89 6.65 12.34
C VAL A 54 22.92 6.68 13.47
N GLY A 55 22.99 5.61 14.28
CA GLY A 55 23.92 5.52 15.40
C GLY A 55 25.41 5.67 15.01
N PRO A 56 25.89 4.96 13.98
CA PRO A 56 27.25 5.10 13.45
C PRO A 56 27.66 6.53 13.08
N HIS A 57 26.76 7.37 12.53
CA HIS A 57 27.10 8.78 12.23
C HIS A 57 27.42 9.56 13.51
N PHE A 58 26.59 9.41 14.56
CA PHE A 58 26.85 10.07 15.85
C PHE A 58 28.12 9.56 16.52
N ALA A 59 28.40 8.26 16.45
CA ALA A 59 29.63 7.69 16.99
C ALA A 59 30.89 8.24 16.28
N LEU A 60 30.86 8.31 14.94
CA LEU A 60 31.97 8.86 14.16
C LEU A 60 32.16 10.36 14.42
N SER A 61 31.07 11.13 14.50
CA SER A 61 31.12 12.56 14.86
C SER A 61 31.78 12.76 16.23
N ASN A 62 31.39 11.98 17.25
CA ASN A 62 31.98 12.06 18.58
C ASN A 62 33.48 11.73 18.55
N HIS A 63 33.89 10.67 17.85
CA HIS A 63 35.31 10.34 17.72
C HIS A 63 36.11 11.44 17.02
N LEU A 64 35.58 12.09 16.00
CA LEU A 64 36.25 13.21 15.34
C LEU A 64 36.42 14.41 16.28
N ARG A 65 35.44 14.70 17.14
CA ARG A 65 35.56 15.74 18.19
C ARG A 65 36.61 15.35 19.24
N GLU A 66 36.67 14.09 19.65
CA GLU A 66 37.70 13.57 20.56
C GLU A 66 39.11 13.72 19.94
N TYR A 67 39.27 13.38 18.65
CA TYR A 67 40.52 13.61 17.95
C TYR A 67 40.85 15.10 17.86
N ALA A 68 39.90 15.96 17.49
CA ALA A 68 40.10 17.40 17.42
C ALA A 68 40.61 17.98 18.76
N ALA A 69 40.03 17.54 19.88
CA ALA A 69 40.46 17.95 21.22
C ALA A 69 41.92 17.57 21.52
N ASN A 70 42.39 16.42 21.05
CA ASN A 70 43.78 15.97 21.24
C ASN A 70 44.81 16.77 20.42
N PHE A 71 44.37 17.45 19.36
CA PHE A 71 45.22 18.26 18.48
C PHE A 71 45.07 19.77 18.69
N ALA A 72 44.11 20.22 19.50
CA ALA A 72 43.76 21.64 19.67
C ALA A 72 44.95 22.56 19.99
N GLU A 73 45.95 22.08 20.74
CA GLU A 73 47.14 22.86 21.11
C GLU A 73 48.36 22.61 20.18
N LYS A 74 48.28 21.58 19.32
CA LYS A 74 49.39 21.13 18.47
C LYS A 74 49.23 21.55 17.01
N ASP A 75 48.00 21.58 16.55
CA ASP A 75 47.63 21.87 15.17
C ASP A 75 46.17 22.37 15.15
N GLU A 76 46.03 23.70 15.26
CA GLU A 76 44.74 24.38 15.33
C GLU A 76 43.93 24.24 14.03
N GLU A 77 44.60 24.20 12.88
CA GLU A 77 43.99 24.03 11.57
C GLU A 77 43.36 22.63 11.47
N LEU A 78 44.14 21.59 11.78
CA LEU A 78 43.64 20.21 11.80
C LEU A 78 42.51 20.02 12.81
N ALA A 79 42.61 20.59 14.02
CA ALA A 79 41.55 20.53 15.01
C ALA A 79 40.25 21.20 14.52
N THR A 80 40.36 22.29 13.78
CA THR A 80 39.22 23.00 13.18
C THR A 80 38.57 22.18 12.06
N GLU A 81 39.37 21.56 11.19
CA GLU A 81 38.86 20.68 10.12
C GLU A 81 38.14 19.43 10.67
N LEU A 82 38.71 18.81 11.71
CA LEU A 82 38.10 17.65 12.38
C LEU A 82 36.78 18.01 13.04
N ASN A 83 36.69 19.16 13.71
CA ASN A 83 35.44 19.66 14.29
C ASN A 83 34.39 19.98 13.21
N THR A 84 34.80 20.57 12.09
CA THR A 84 33.91 20.85 10.96
C THR A 84 33.36 19.55 10.36
N SER A 85 34.23 18.57 10.14
CA SER A 85 33.85 17.24 9.64
C SER A 85 32.90 16.52 10.60
N ALA A 86 33.19 16.60 11.91
CA ALA A 86 32.32 16.06 12.95
C ALA A 86 30.92 16.66 12.90
N GLN A 87 30.82 17.98 12.74
CA GLN A 87 29.55 18.69 12.65
C GLN A 87 28.76 18.26 11.41
N THR A 88 29.42 18.19 10.24
CA THR A 88 28.78 17.71 9.00
C THR A 88 28.21 16.29 9.17
N ILE A 89 28.99 15.37 9.77
CA ILE A 89 28.55 13.99 9.98
C ILE A 89 27.39 13.91 10.98
N GLU A 90 27.40 14.74 12.03
CA GLU A 90 26.30 14.83 12.99
C GLU A 90 25.00 15.29 12.32
N ASP A 91 25.09 16.30 11.45
CA ASP A 91 23.93 16.85 10.76
C ASP A 91 23.35 15.86 9.73
N ILE A 92 24.20 15.08 9.05
CA ILE A 92 23.75 13.92 8.26
C ILE A 92 23.04 12.89 9.15
N GLY A 93 23.58 12.61 10.34
CA GLY A 93 22.95 11.72 11.33
C GLY A 93 21.57 12.20 11.76
N LYS A 94 21.40 13.50 12.02
CA LYS A 94 20.10 14.13 12.35
C LYS A 94 19.12 14.02 11.18
N HIS A 95 19.55 14.39 9.96
CA HIS A 95 18.70 14.29 8.78
C HIS A 95 18.21 12.85 8.56
N ASN A 96 19.11 11.86 8.67
CA ASN A 96 18.75 10.45 8.54
C ASN A 96 17.79 9.98 9.63
N LYS A 97 17.98 10.45 10.87
CA LYS A 97 17.06 10.18 11.98
C LYS A 97 15.66 10.73 11.71
N ASP A 98 15.57 11.98 11.28
CA ASP A 98 14.30 12.65 11.00
C ASP A 98 13.58 12.01 9.82
N PHE A 99 14.33 11.66 8.76
CA PHE A 99 13.80 10.88 7.63
C PHE A 99 13.20 9.55 8.09
N VAL A 100 13.92 8.76 8.91
CA VAL A 100 13.44 7.48 9.42
C VAL A 100 12.18 7.65 10.27
N VAL A 101 12.15 8.65 11.16
CA VAL A 101 10.99 8.94 12.02
C VAL A 101 9.78 9.34 11.18
N ASN A 102 9.95 10.26 10.23
CA ASN A 102 8.88 10.74 9.35
C ASN A 102 8.38 9.64 8.41
N ALA A 103 9.26 8.89 7.76
CA ALA A 103 8.84 7.80 6.89
C ALA A 103 8.12 6.70 7.67
N ARG A 104 8.52 6.43 8.91
CA ARG A 104 7.82 5.45 9.76
C ARG A 104 6.42 5.95 10.17
N SER A 105 6.27 7.21 10.54
CA SER A 105 4.98 7.78 10.97
C SER A 105 4.03 8.04 9.80
N GLN A 106 4.54 8.52 8.65
CA GLN A 106 3.71 8.92 7.52
C GLN A 106 3.46 7.80 6.52
N VAL A 107 4.42 6.91 6.29
CA VAL A 107 4.30 5.87 5.25
C VAL A 107 3.91 4.53 5.88
N ILE A 108 4.71 4.01 6.81
CA ILE A 108 4.45 2.68 7.40
C ILE A 108 3.13 2.66 8.19
N VAL A 109 2.92 3.63 9.08
CA VAL A 109 1.71 3.64 9.93
C VAL A 109 0.46 3.85 9.09
N GLN A 110 0.47 4.81 8.15
CA GLN A 110 -0.67 5.04 7.26
C GLN A 110 -0.96 3.82 6.38
N LEU A 111 0.05 3.23 5.74
CA LEU A 111 -0.14 2.02 4.93
C LEU A 111 -0.65 0.83 5.75
N LYS A 112 -0.16 0.66 7.00
CA LYS A 112 -0.63 -0.39 7.90
C LYS A 112 -2.08 -0.16 8.35
N CYS A 113 -2.43 1.06 8.74
CA CYS A 113 -3.79 1.44 9.12
C CYS A 113 -4.74 1.20 7.95
N TRP A 114 -4.44 1.79 6.80
CA TRP A 114 -5.23 1.65 5.58
C TRP A 114 -5.38 0.18 5.17
N TYR A 115 -4.28 -0.60 5.12
CA TYR A 115 -4.35 -2.03 4.82
C TYR A 115 -5.25 -2.80 5.81
N SER A 116 -5.19 -2.45 7.10
CA SER A 116 -6.01 -3.11 8.13
C SER A 116 -7.50 -2.76 8.00
N GLU A 117 -7.81 -1.51 7.68
CA GLU A 117 -9.18 -1.01 7.49
C GLU A 117 -9.78 -1.56 6.19
N SER A 118 -9.08 -1.44 5.07
CA SER A 118 -9.50 -2.01 3.79
C SER A 118 -9.72 -3.52 3.89
N ARG A 119 -8.89 -4.24 4.65
CA ARG A 119 -9.10 -5.68 4.88
C ARG A 119 -10.37 -5.97 5.67
N LYS A 120 -10.68 -5.18 6.71
CA LYS A 120 -11.90 -5.34 7.51
C LYS A 120 -13.14 -5.04 6.65
N GLN A 121 -13.12 -3.92 5.95
CA GLN A 121 -14.20 -3.48 5.09
C GLN A 121 -14.47 -4.50 3.98
N PHE A 122 -13.43 -4.95 3.28
CA PHE A 122 -13.58 -5.99 2.26
C PHE A 122 -14.15 -7.30 2.80
N LYS A 123 -13.69 -7.75 3.98
CA LYS A 123 -14.23 -8.98 4.60
C LYS A 123 -15.73 -8.85 4.87
N GLN A 124 -16.16 -7.68 5.32
CA GLN A 124 -17.57 -7.39 5.57
C GLN A 124 -18.36 -7.36 4.26
N GLU A 125 -17.90 -6.59 3.27
CA GLU A 125 -18.52 -6.51 1.95
C GLU A 125 -18.64 -7.89 1.29
N MET A 126 -17.60 -8.73 1.36
CA MET A 126 -17.64 -10.10 0.84
C MET A 126 -18.66 -11.00 1.53
N SER A 127 -18.77 -10.87 2.86
CA SER A 127 -19.82 -11.56 3.61
C SER A 127 -21.21 -11.12 3.12
N ASP A 128 -21.40 -9.82 2.93
CA ASP A 128 -22.70 -9.27 2.54
C ASP A 128 -23.05 -9.59 1.08
N ILE A 129 -22.07 -9.61 0.17
CA ILE A 129 -22.23 -10.13 -1.19
C ILE A 129 -22.61 -11.61 -1.17
N GLY A 130 -21.94 -12.42 -0.34
CA GLY A 130 -22.26 -13.85 -0.21
C GLY A 130 -23.71 -14.08 0.24
N LYS A 131 -24.19 -13.29 1.21
CA LYS A 131 -25.59 -13.30 1.65
C LYS A 131 -26.52 -12.85 0.52
N ARG A 132 -26.21 -11.73 -0.15
CA ARG A 132 -27.02 -11.17 -1.25
C ARG A 132 -27.12 -12.15 -2.42
N LYS A 133 -26.02 -12.80 -2.79
CA LYS A 133 -25.98 -13.87 -3.80
C LYS A 133 -26.91 -15.01 -3.42
N THR A 134 -26.83 -15.52 -2.20
CA THR A 134 -27.69 -16.61 -1.71
C THR A 134 -29.18 -16.23 -1.74
N GLN A 135 -29.48 -15.00 -1.35
CA GLN A 135 -30.84 -14.44 -1.34
C GLN A 135 -31.38 -14.30 -2.77
N LEU A 136 -30.58 -13.75 -3.68
CA LEU A 136 -30.93 -13.60 -5.09
C LEU A 136 -31.01 -14.93 -5.83
N GLU A 137 -30.18 -15.92 -5.54
CA GLU A 137 -30.35 -17.29 -6.09
C GLU A 137 -31.69 -17.90 -5.66
N THR A 138 -32.12 -17.60 -4.43
CA THR A 138 -33.42 -18.03 -3.90
C THR A 138 -34.58 -17.29 -4.58
N GLU A 139 -34.42 -15.99 -4.82
CA GLU A 139 -35.41 -15.14 -5.52
C GLU A 139 -35.44 -15.40 -7.03
N MET A 140 -34.32 -15.69 -7.67
CA MET A 140 -34.21 -16.05 -9.09
C MET A 140 -34.90 -17.37 -9.40
N LYS A 141 -34.81 -18.36 -8.48
CA LYS A 141 -35.63 -19.57 -8.54
C LYS A 141 -37.13 -19.28 -8.49
N ARG A 142 -37.53 -18.10 -7.98
CA ARG A 142 -38.93 -17.67 -7.83
C ARG A 142 -39.39 -16.65 -8.87
N ALA A 143 -38.50 -15.82 -9.44
CA ALA A 143 -38.89 -14.60 -10.17
C ALA A 143 -37.94 -14.14 -11.30
N GLY A 144 -36.79 -14.78 -11.55
CA GLY A 144 -35.93 -14.44 -12.70
C GLY A 144 -35.17 -13.10 -12.66
N VAL A 145 -34.78 -12.60 -11.47
CA VAL A 145 -34.16 -11.27 -11.29
C VAL A 145 -32.63 -11.36 -11.13
N ALA A 146 -31.88 -11.19 -12.21
CA ALA A 146 -30.42 -11.39 -12.19
C ALA A 146 -29.56 -10.18 -12.60
N SER A 147 -30.14 -9.19 -13.27
CA SER A 147 -29.41 -8.03 -13.76
C SER A 147 -28.86 -7.15 -12.61
N GLU A 148 -29.61 -7.03 -11.52
CA GLU A 148 -29.22 -6.19 -10.37
C GLU A 148 -27.92 -6.67 -9.68
N LEU A 149 -27.69 -8.00 -9.64
CA LEU A 149 -26.48 -8.56 -9.05
C LEU A 149 -25.24 -8.31 -9.92
N THR A 150 -25.41 -8.45 -11.23
CA THR A 150 -24.35 -8.19 -12.21
C THR A 150 -23.92 -6.73 -12.18
N ASP A 151 -24.87 -5.79 -12.12
CA ASP A 151 -24.57 -4.36 -12.05
C ASP A 151 -23.87 -3.98 -10.74
N TYR A 152 -24.28 -4.57 -9.61
CA TYR A 152 -23.63 -4.36 -8.32
C TYR A 152 -22.19 -4.90 -8.29
N LEU A 153 -21.96 -6.12 -8.78
CA LEU A 153 -20.61 -6.70 -8.87
C LEU A 153 -19.69 -5.89 -9.79
N ARG A 154 -20.22 -5.35 -10.90
CA ARG A 154 -19.46 -4.46 -11.80
C ARG A 154 -19.07 -3.16 -11.11
N GLN A 155 -19.97 -2.51 -10.37
CA GLN A 155 -19.64 -1.30 -9.62
C GLN A 155 -18.54 -1.53 -8.59
N MET A 156 -18.56 -2.67 -7.90
CA MET A 156 -17.50 -3.02 -6.96
C MET A 156 -16.15 -3.31 -7.63
N LEU A 157 -16.13 -4.01 -8.78
CA LEU A 157 -14.93 -4.19 -9.59
C LEU A 157 -14.31 -2.84 -10.01
N VAL A 158 -15.14 -1.85 -10.35
CA VAL A 158 -14.67 -0.50 -10.67
C VAL A 158 -14.04 0.16 -9.44
N GLN A 159 -14.66 0.07 -8.26
CA GLN A 159 -14.07 0.64 -7.03
C GLN A 159 -12.73 -0.01 -6.67
N MET A 160 -12.59 -1.33 -6.87
CA MET A 160 -11.32 -2.01 -6.67
C MET A 160 -10.23 -1.59 -7.66
N ASN A 161 -10.58 -1.36 -8.93
CA ASN A 161 -9.60 -0.83 -9.90
C ASN A 161 -9.10 0.56 -9.51
N ILE A 162 -10.01 1.44 -9.07
CA ILE A 162 -9.65 2.77 -8.56
C ILE A 162 -8.69 2.63 -7.38
N LEU A 163 -8.99 1.77 -6.40
CA LEU A 163 -8.11 1.47 -5.26
C LEU A 163 -6.72 0.97 -5.69
N GLY A 164 -6.65 0.18 -6.77
CA GLY A 164 -5.40 -0.34 -7.34
C GLY A 164 -4.56 0.75 -7.96
N GLU A 165 -5.19 1.64 -8.71
CA GLU A 165 -4.55 2.80 -9.31
C GLU A 165 -4.06 3.77 -8.24
N GLU A 166 -4.86 4.07 -7.21
CA GLU A 166 -4.44 4.94 -6.10
C GLU A 166 -3.25 4.36 -5.34
N SER A 167 -3.27 3.06 -5.04
CA SER A 167 -2.15 2.37 -4.39
C SER A 167 -0.88 2.47 -5.25
N THR A 168 -1.00 2.25 -6.56
CA THR A 168 0.11 2.36 -7.52
C THR A 168 0.63 3.79 -7.65
N ARG A 169 -0.25 4.78 -7.63
CA ARG A 169 0.08 6.21 -7.63
C ARG A 169 0.83 6.60 -6.36
N THR A 170 0.33 6.24 -5.19
CA THR A 170 1.01 6.51 -3.90
C THR A 170 2.40 5.89 -3.84
N ILE A 171 2.58 4.68 -4.37
CA ILE A 171 3.90 4.05 -4.50
C ILE A 171 4.82 4.87 -5.42
N ARG A 172 4.32 5.30 -6.59
CA ARG A 172 5.10 6.09 -7.54
C ARG A 172 5.46 7.47 -6.99
N GLU A 173 4.55 8.11 -6.28
CA GLU A 173 4.78 9.40 -5.64
C GLU A 173 5.78 9.29 -4.49
N ALA A 174 5.64 8.29 -3.62
CA ALA A 174 6.63 7.99 -2.58
C ALA A 174 8.02 7.69 -3.17
N GLY A 175 8.09 7.04 -4.33
CA GLY A 175 9.35 6.81 -5.06
C GLY A 175 9.93 8.05 -5.78
N LYS A 176 9.11 9.03 -6.15
CA LYS A 176 9.56 10.28 -6.80
C LYS A 176 10.17 11.29 -5.82
N VAL A 177 9.82 11.23 -4.54
CA VAL A 177 10.45 12.06 -3.49
C VAL A 177 11.96 11.77 -3.40
N ASP A 178 12.41 10.58 -3.85
CA ASP A 178 13.82 10.17 -3.81
C ASP A 178 14.65 10.64 -5.04
N SER A 179 14.00 11.07 -6.13
CA SER A 179 14.69 11.43 -7.39
C SER A 179 14.87 12.93 -7.62
N SER A 180 14.38 13.78 -6.72
CA SER A 180 14.46 15.26 -6.83
C SER A 180 15.52 15.88 -5.91
N SER A 181 16.30 15.06 -5.21
CA SER A 181 17.30 15.50 -4.22
C SER A 181 18.64 14.83 -4.47
N TYR A 182 19.16 14.99 -5.68
CA TYR A 182 20.57 14.81 -6.01
C TYR A 182 20.98 15.90 -7.00
#